data_AF-A0A9E3IM03-F1
#
_entry.id   AF-A0A9E3IM03-F1
#
_cell.length_a   1.000
_cell.length_b   1.000
_cell.length_c   1.000
_cell.angle_alpha   90.00
_cell.angle_beta   90.00
_cell.angle_gamma   90.00
#
_symmetry.space_group_name_H-M   'P 1'
#
loop_
_entity.id
_entity.type
_entity.pdbx_description
1 polymer ?
#
loop_
_entity_poly.entity_id
_entity_poly.type
_entity_poly.pdbx_seq_one_letter_code
_entity_poly.pdbx_strand_id
1 'polypeptide(L)'
;MLTQPLKAFVLLFLYGALVEDATIFALAWWAPDVWFRLFHHAAPAGLETALLRRAAGQWAAFAAVQAIALLRWEAQPIWLVVVAGLRASDLLTDLSYIAAVPSLTTPGWIALTPPAFLNAAFIAVMVLAYRQAGRRGAP
;
A
#
# COMPACT_ATOMS: atom_id res chain seq x y z
N MET A 1 25.02 4.55 5.61
CA MET A 1 24.22 4.06 6.75
C MET A 1 23.11 5.06 7.03
N LEU A 2 21.86 4.66 6.88
CA LEU A 2 20.73 5.50 7.28
C LEU A 2 20.80 5.79 8.78
N THR A 3 20.19 6.87 9.23
CA THR A 3 19.98 7.07 10.67
C THR A 3 19.10 5.92 11.19
N GLN A 4 19.37 5.44 12.41
CA GLN A 4 18.60 4.33 12.99
C GLN A 4 17.09 4.60 13.02
N PRO A 5 16.62 5.82 13.37
CA PRO A 5 15.20 6.16 13.26
C PRO A 5 14.64 6.00 11.84
N LEU A 6 15.35 6.48 10.81
CA LEU A 6 14.87 6.40 9.44
C LEU A 6 14.84 4.94 8.93
N LYS A 7 15.84 4.14 9.30
CA LYS A 7 15.83 2.69 9.00
C LYS A 7 14.64 2.00 9.68
N ALA A 8 14.35 2.33 10.94
CA ALA A 8 13.19 1.79 11.64
C ALA A 8 11.87 2.17 10.94
N PHE A 9 11.72 3.43 10.51
CA PHE A 9 10.55 3.85 9.73
C PHE A 9 10.45 3.12 8.39
N VAL A 10 11.55 2.98 7.65
CA VAL A 10 11.56 2.23 6.39
C VAL A 10 11.03 0.80 6.60
N LEU A 11 11.54 0.11 7.61
CA LEU A 11 11.11 -1.26 7.92
C LEU A 11 9.66 -1.32 8.39
N LEU A 12 9.24 -0.39 9.27
CA LEU A 12 7.86 -0.32 9.75
C LEU A 12 6.88 -0.18 8.60
N PHE A 13 7.12 0.77 7.68
CA PHE A 13 6.26 0.99 6.53
C PHE A 13 6.28 -0.20 5.57
N LEU A 14 7.46 -0.75 5.25
CA LEU A 14 7.56 -1.89 4.33
C LEU A 14 6.88 -3.15 4.86
N TYR A 15 7.07 -3.48 6.14
CA TYR A 15 6.39 -4.63 6.76
C TYR A 15 4.90 -4.39 6.92
N GLY A 16 4.51 -3.21 7.41
CA GLY A 16 3.11 -2.87 7.63
C GLY A 16 2.31 -2.98 6.34
N ALA A 17 2.81 -2.37 5.27
CA ALA A 17 2.10 -2.35 4.01
C ALA A 17 2.20 -3.66 3.21
N LEU A 18 3.24 -4.48 3.44
CA LEU A 18 3.27 -5.87 2.95
C LEU A 18 2.13 -6.68 3.58
N VAL A 19 1.94 -6.58 4.90
CA VAL A 19 0.87 -7.27 5.62
C VAL A 19 -0.50 -6.76 5.17
N GLU A 20 -0.66 -5.45 5.05
CA GLU A 20 -1.89 -4.81 4.58
C GLU A 20 -2.28 -5.29 3.19
N ASP A 21 -1.40 -5.14 2.18
CA ASP A 21 -1.72 -5.51 0.81
C ASP A 21 -1.96 -7.02 0.65
N ALA A 22 -1.18 -7.86 1.32
CA ALA A 22 -1.40 -9.30 1.29
C ALA A 22 -2.75 -9.69 1.90
N THR A 23 -3.14 -9.02 2.99
CA THR A 23 -4.44 -9.25 3.66
C THR A 23 -5.59 -8.78 2.79
N ILE A 24 -5.48 -7.57 2.23
CA ILE A 24 -6.48 -6.99 1.33
C ILE A 24 -6.62 -7.84 0.07
N PHE A 25 -5.51 -8.22 -0.56
CA PHE A 25 -5.50 -9.16 -1.69
C PHE A 25 -6.25 -10.44 -1.34
N ALA A 26 -5.93 -11.04 -0.19
CA ALA A 26 -6.53 -12.30 0.21
C ALA A 26 -8.04 -12.18 0.40
N LEU A 27 -8.48 -11.14 1.12
CA LEU A 27 -9.88 -10.88 1.39
C LEU A 27 -10.65 -10.60 0.08
N ALA A 28 -10.11 -9.72 -0.77
CA ALA A 28 -10.73 -9.32 -2.03
C ALA A 28 -10.79 -10.46 -3.06
N TRP A 29 -9.79 -11.35 -3.06
CA TRP A 29 -9.72 -12.46 -4.00
C TRP A 29 -10.63 -13.63 -3.60
N TRP A 30 -10.49 -14.11 -2.36
CA TRP A 30 -11.13 -15.34 -1.89
C TRP A 30 -12.48 -15.12 -1.21
N ALA A 31 -12.70 -13.95 -0.58
CA ALA A 31 -13.90 -13.68 0.19
C ALA A 31 -14.54 -12.31 -0.16
N PRO A 32 -14.88 -12.06 -1.44
CA PRO A 32 -15.45 -10.79 -1.88
C PRO A 32 -16.74 -10.44 -1.14
N ASP A 33 -17.59 -11.42 -0.80
CA ASP A 33 -18.81 -11.15 -0.03
C ASP A 33 -18.52 -10.62 1.37
N VAL A 34 -17.42 -11.07 1.99
CA VAL A 34 -16.98 -10.56 3.29
C VAL A 34 -16.45 -9.14 3.12
N TRP A 35 -15.66 -8.87 2.08
CA TRP A 35 -15.20 -7.52 1.74
C TRP A 35 -16.37 -6.54 1.65
N PHE A 36 -17.37 -6.87 0.83
CA PHE A 36 -18.52 -6.00 0.62
C PHE A 36 -19.31 -5.82 1.90
N ARG A 37 -19.65 -6.87 2.66
CA ARG A 37 -20.38 -6.70 3.92
C ARG A 37 -19.61 -5.92 4.99
N LEU A 38 -18.30 -6.09 5.04
CA LEU A 38 -17.46 -5.47 6.07
C LEU A 38 -17.28 -3.98 5.80
N PHE A 39 -17.01 -3.60 4.56
CA PHE A 39 -16.63 -2.22 4.21
C PHE A 39 -17.74 -1.43 3.52
N HIS A 40 -18.69 -2.10 2.88
CA HIS A 40 -19.75 -1.48 2.11
C HIS A 40 -21.15 -1.89 2.61
N HIS A 41 -22.14 -1.01 2.46
CA HIS A 41 -23.54 -1.37 2.69
C HIS A 41 -24.15 -2.04 1.45
N ALA A 42 -23.46 -3.03 0.87
CA ALA A 42 -23.81 -3.62 -0.42
C ALA A 42 -23.70 -5.16 -0.44
N ALA A 43 -24.52 -5.79 -1.28
CA ALA A 43 -24.38 -7.18 -1.70
C ALA A 43 -23.95 -7.18 -3.18
N PRO A 44 -22.79 -7.74 -3.54
CA PRO A 44 -22.30 -7.71 -4.92
C PRO A 44 -23.19 -8.56 -5.84
N ALA A 45 -23.44 -8.08 -7.07
CA ALA A 45 -24.29 -8.74 -8.06
C ALA A 45 -23.52 -9.38 -9.23
N GLY A 46 -22.18 -9.29 -9.22
CA GLY A 46 -21.29 -10.05 -10.08
C GLY A 46 -20.16 -9.20 -10.65
N LEU A 47 -20.50 -8.10 -11.35
CA LEU A 47 -19.51 -7.21 -11.95
C LEU A 47 -18.61 -6.57 -10.89
N GLU A 48 -19.17 -6.20 -9.74
CA GLU A 48 -18.42 -5.63 -8.62
C GLU A 48 -17.41 -6.64 -8.06
N THR A 49 -17.77 -7.93 -8.04
CA THR A 49 -16.84 -8.99 -7.63
C THR A 49 -15.71 -9.17 -8.63
N ALA A 50 -16.01 -9.14 -9.93
CA ALA A 50 -14.98 -9.22 -10.97
C ALA A 50 -14.02 -8.02 -10.89
N LEU A 51 -14.55 -6.81 -10.68
CA LEU A 51 -13.75 -5.60 -10.51
C LEU A 51 -12.91 -5.63 -9.23
N LEU A 52 -13.47 -6.11 -8.11
CA LEU A 52 -12.74 -6.27 -6.85
C LEU A 52 -11.59 -7.27 -7.00
N ARG A 53 -11.80 -8.41 -7.65
CA ARG A 53 -10.72 -9.38 -7.93
C ARG A 53 -9.67 -8.83 -8.87
N ARG A 54 -10.06 -8.04 -9.87
CA ARG A 54 -9.11 -7.35 -10.73
C ARG A 54 -8.25 -6.37 -9.93
N ALA A 55 -8.87 -5.57 -9.05
CA ALA A 55 -8.16 -4.68 -8.13
C ALA A 55 -7.26 -5.46 -7.18
N ALA A 56 -7.66 -6.66 -6.74
CA ALA A 56 -6.83 -7.53 -5.92
C ALA A 56 -5.51 -7.93 -6.57
N GLY A 57 -5.46 -8.05 -7.90
CA GLY A 57 -4.20 -8.20 -8.63
C GLY A 57 -3.20 -7.06 -8.38
N GLN A 58 -3.68 -5.82 -8.17
CA GLN A 58 -2.84 -4.68 -7.83
C GLN A 58 -2.21 -4.86 -6.44
N TRP A 59 -3.01 -5.17 -5.41
CA TRP A 59 -2.50 -5.40 -4.05
C TRP A 59 -1.52 -6.59 -4.01
N ALA A 60 -1.74 -7.65 -4.79
CA ALA A 60 -0.78 -8.74 -4.93
C ALA A 60 0.57 -8.27 -5.50
N ALA A 61 0.54 -7.45 -6.57
CA ALA A 61 1.75 -6.88 -7.15
C ALA A 61 2.47 -5.95 -6.16
N PHE A 62 1.71 -5.20 -5.37
CA PHE A 62 2.24 -4.29 -4.36
C PHE A 62 2.93 -5.06 -3.24
N ALA A 63 2.29 -6.09 -2.69
CA ALA A 63 2.91 -7.00 -1.74
C ALA A 63 4.22 -7.60 -2.27
N ALA A 64 4.25 -8.06 -3.53
CA ALA A 64 5.45 -8.62 -4.13
C ALA A 64 6.60 -7.60 -4.22
N VAL A 65 6.33 -6.38 -4.70
CA VAL A 65 7.35 -5.32 -4.80
C VAL A 65 7.90 -4.95 -3.43
N GLN A 66 7.06 -4.90 -2.40
CA GLN A 66 7.50 -4.61 -1.03
C GLN A 66 8.32 -5.73 -0.43
N ALA A 67 7.95 -6.99 -0.67
CA ALA A 67 8.76 -8.13 -0.27
C ALA A 67 10.15 -8.08 -0.92
N ILE A 68 10.22 -7.75 -2.20
CA ILE A 68 11.51 -7.56 -2.89
C ILE A 68 12.27 -6.38 -2.27
N ALA A 69 11.61 -5.26 -2.01
CA ALA A 69 12.24 -4.10 -1.38
C ALA A 69 12.80 -4.46 -0.01
N LEU A 70 12.08 -5.16 0.87
CA LEU A 70 12.55 -5.63 2.17
C LEU A 70 13.85 -6.44 2.06
N LEU A 71 13.98 -7.26 1.02
CA LEU A 71 15.17 -8.10 0.79
C LEU A 71 16.34 -7.33 0.15
N ARG A 72 16.07 -6.26 -0.60
CA ARG A 72 17.07 -5.67 -1.51
C ARG A 72 17.43 -4.22 -1.22
N TRP A 73 16.64 -3.49 -0.44
CA TRP A 73 16.79 -2.04 -0.30
C TRP A 73 18.13 -1.60 0.30
N GLU A 74 18.74 -2.39 1.19
CA GLU A 74 20.04 -2.05 1.78
C GLU A 74 21.18 -2.14 0.76
N ALA A 75 21.14 -3.13 -0.14
CA ALA A 75 22.13 -3.33 -1.19
C ALA A 75 21.83 -2.51 -2.45
N GLN A 76 20.55 -2.25 -2.72
CA GLN A 76 20.04 -1.57 -3.91
C GLN A 76 18.96 -0.56 -3.50
N PRO A 77 19.33 0.65 -3.05
CA PRO A 77 18.39 1.65 -2.55
C PRO A 77 17.32 2.08 -3.55
N ILE A 78 17.52 1.83 -4.85
CA ILE A 78 16.53 2.12 -5.90
C ILE A 78 15.17 1.49 -5.61
N TRP A 79 15.13 0.34 -4.93
CA TRP A 79 13.88 -0.31 -4.53
C TRP A 79 13.01 0.57 -3.62
N LEU A 80 13.59 1.49 -2.85
CA LEU A 80 12.83 2.46 -2.06
C LEU A 80 12.05 3.42 -2.95
N VAL A 81 12.66 3.89 -4.05
CA VAL A 81 11.97 4.78 -5.01
C VAL A 81 10.93 4.02 -5.82
N VAL A 82 11.19 2.77 -6.16
CA VAL A 82 10.18 1.90 -6.81
C VAL A 82 8.95 1.75 -5.91
N VAL A 83 9.13 1.46 -4.61
CA VAL A 83 8.03 1.40 -3.65
C VAL A 83 7.35 2.77 -3.51
N ALA A 84 8.11 3.87 -3.48
CA ALA A 84 7.53 5.21 -3.41
C ALA A 84 6.63 5.51 -4.63
N GLY A 85 7.04 5.15 -5.84
CA GLY A 85 6.24 5.33 -7.05
C GLY A 85 4.94 4.51 -7.01
N LEU A 86 5.04 3.28 -6.53
CA LEU A 86 3.89 2.39 -6.33
C LEU A 86 2.91 2.97 -5.30
N ARG A 87 3.39 3.45 -4.16
CA ARG A 87 2.56 4.11 -3.14
C ARG A 87 1.96 5.43 -3.61
N ALA A 88 2.63 6.13 -4.51
CA ALA A 88 2.06 7.31 -5.16
C ALA A 88 0.87 6.97 -6.07
N SER A 89 0.91 5.84 -6.78
CA SER A 89 -0.27 5.38 -7.53
C SER A 89 -1.43 5.01 -6.61
N ASP A 90 -1.13 4.34 -5.49
CA ASP A 90 -2.13 3.90 -4.53
C ASP A 90 -2.78 5.08 -3.78
N LEU A 91 -1.98 6.10 -3.42
CA LEU A 91 -2.49 7.38 -2.89
C LEU A 91 -3.57 7.99 -3.81
N LEU A 92 -3.35 7.99 -5.12
CA LEU A 92 -4.34 8.51 -6.07
C LEU A 92 -5.57 7.61 -6.14
N THR A 93 -5.38 6.28 -6.09
CA THR A 93 -6.48 5.32 -5.99
C THR A 93 -7.32 5.56 -4.74
N ASP A 94 -6.70 5.71 -3.56
CA ASP A 94 -7.39 5.96 -2.30
C ASP A 94 -8.17 7.28 -2.32
N LEU A 95 -7.55 8.37 -2.78
CA LEU A 95 -8.20 9.67 -2.83
C LEU A 95 -9.39 9.66 -3.80
N SER A 96 -9.24 9.05 -4.97
CA SER A 96 -10.34 8.92 -5.94
C SER A 96 -11.45 8.00 -5.42
N TYR A 97 -11.08 6.93 -4.71
CA TYR A 97 -12.03 6.04 -4.05
C TYR A 97 -12.84 6.75 -2.96
N ILE A 98 -12.19 7.46 -2.04
CA ILE A 98 -12.85 8.23 -0.99
C ILE A 98 -13.79 9.30 -1.58
N ALA A 99 -13.38 9.95 -2.67
CA ALA A 99 -14.20 10.95 -3.33
C ALA A 99 -15.43 10.35 -4.05
N ALA A 100 -15.33 9.11 -4.54
CA ALA A 100 -16.37 8.47 -5.34
C ALA A 100 -17.29 7.53 -4.53
N VAL A 101 -16.86 7.05 -3.36
CA VAL A 101 -17.60 6.05 -2.60
C VAL A 101 -18.86 6.68 -1.99
N PRO A 102 -20.07 6.17 -2.29
CA PRO A 102 -21.31 6.80 -1.87
C PRO A 102 -21.59 6.60 -0.37
N SER A 103 -21.18 5.46 0.18
CA SER A 103 -21.25 5.16 1.61
C SER A 103 -20.33 4.01 1.97
N LEU A 104 -19.76 4.08 3.17
CA LEU A 104 -19.01 3.01 3.81
C LEU A 104 -19.65 2.67 5.14
N THR A 105 -19.46 1.43 5.58
CA THR A 105 -19.73 1.04 6.97
C THR A 105 -18.75 1.76 7.91
N THR A 106 -19.00 1.74 9.22
CA THR A 106 -18.03 2.28 10.19
C THR A 106 -16.65 1.59 10.11
N PRO A 107 -16.56 0.25 10.02
CA PRO A 107 -15.29 -0.41 9.73
C PRO A 107 -14.66 0.03 8.40
N GLY A 108 -15.46 0.26 7.36
CA GLY A 108 -15.01 0.77 6.07
C GLY A 108 -14.35 2.14 6.17
N TRP A 109 -14.97 3.10 6.87
CA TRP A 109 -14.36 4.41 7.12
C TRP A 109 -13.05 4.32 7.88
N ILE A 110 -12.99 3.47 8.91
CA ILE A 110 -11.78 3.32 9.72
C ILE A 110 -10.66 2.63 8.94
N ALA A 111 -10.98 1.63 8.11
CA ALA A 111 -9.98 0.85 7.41
C ALA A 111 -9.52 1.49 6.09
N LEU A 112 -10.42 2.12 5.32
CA LEU A 112 -10.15 2.52 3.94
C LEU A 112 -9.83 4.02 3.76
N THR A 113 -10.00 4.85 4.80
CA THR A 113 -9.65 6.28 4.74
C THR A 113 -8.21 6.58 5.17
N PRO A 114 -7.66 5.99 6.24
CA PRO A 114 -6.28 6.24 6.64
C PRO A 114 -5.20 5.92 5.58
N PRO A 115 -5.34 4.86 4.73
CA PRO A 115 -4.34 4.50 3.74
C PRO A 115 -3.86 5.66 2.86
N ALA A 116 -4.75 6.57 2.43
CA ALA A 116 -4.34 7.75 1.65
C ALA A 116 -3.26 8.58 2.37
N PHE A 117 -3.47 8.90 3.65
CA PHE A 117 -2.53 9.70 4.43
C PHE A 117 -1.25 8.93 4.76
N LEU A 118 -1.38 7.62 5.01
CA LEU A 118 -0.25 6.74 5.26
C LEU A 118 0.62 6.57 4.01
N ASN A 119 0.01 6.44 2.83
CA ASN A 119 0.69 6.36 1.55
C ASN A 119 1.50 7.63 1.29
N ALA A 120 0.95 8.83 1.56
CA ALA A 120 1.70 10.08 1.48
C ALA A 120 2.93 10.11 2.41
N ALA A 121 2.77 9.70 3.68
CA ALA A 121 3.88 9.63 4.62
C ALA A 121 4.93 8.60 4.19
N PHE A 122 4.50 7.43 3.70
CA PHE A 122 5.35 6.36 3.23
C PHE A 122 6.22 6.82 2.04
N ILE A 123 5.63 7.49 1.06
CA ILE A 123 6.37 8.08 -0.08
C ILE A 123 7.48 9.00 0.43
N ALA A 124 7.17 9.91 1.35
CA ALA A 124 8.15 10.84 1.91
C ALA A 124 9.30 10.10 2.60
N VAL A 125 8.99 9.09 3.44
CA VAL A 125 10.00 8.28 4.14
C VAL A 125 10.91 7.54 3.15
N MET A 126 10.35 6.89 2.14
CA MET A 126 11.14 6.14 1.13
C MET A 126 12.06 7.07 0.33
N VAL A 127 11.56 8.23 -0.09
CA VAL A 127 12.36 9.20 -0.86
C VAL A 127 13.47 9.79 0.01
N LEU A 128 13.19 10.12 1.27
CA LEU A 128 14.21 10.59 2.21
C LEU A 128 15.29 9.53 2.45
N ALA A 129 14.88 8.28 2.66
CA ALA A 129 15.76 7.14 2.83
C ALA A 129 16.66 6.91 1.60
N TYR A 130 16.08 6.96 0.40
CA TYR A 130 16.83 6.87 -0.85
C TYR A 130 17.87 7.99 -1.00
N ARG A 131 17.48 9.24 -0.77
CA ARG A 131 18.39 10.39 -0.86
C ARG A 131 19.54 10.28 0.14
N GLN A 132 19.27 9.81 1.36
CA GLN A 132 20.33 9.60 2.36
C GLN A 132 21.28 8.46 1.97
N ALA A 133 20.77 7.40 1.35
CA ALA A 133 21.60 6.32 0.82
C ALA A 133 22.48 6.79 -0.35
N GLY A 134 21.91 7.59 -1.28
CA GLY A 134 22.61 8.09 -2.47
C GLY A 134 23.69 9.13 -2.19
N ARG A 135 23.48 10.05 -1.23
CA ARG A 135 24.50 11.04 -0.81
C ARG A 135 25.81 10.43 -0.29
N ARG A 136 25.82 9.13 -0.01
CA ARG A 136 27.00 8.41 0.49
C ARG A 136 27.73 7.58 -0.57
N GLY A 137 27.14 7.43 -1.75
CA GLY A 137 27.78 6.80 -2.91
C GLY A 137 28.42 7.82 -3.86
N ALA A 138 28.33 9.12 -3.55
CA ALA A 138 29.05 10.17 -4.28
C ALA A 138 30.51 10.20 -3.76
N PRO A 139 31.51 10.15 -4.66
CA PRO A 139 32.92 10.22 -4.30
C PRO A 139 33.29 11.53 -3.60
#